data_AF-A0A7H4LX36-F1
#
_entry.id   AF-A0A7H4LX36-F1
#
_cell.length_a   1.000
_cell.length_b   1.000
_cell.length_c   1.000
_cell.angle_alpha   90.00
_cell.angle_beta   90.00
_cell.angle_gamma   90.00
#
_symmetry.space_group_name_H-M   'P 1'
#
loop_
_entity.id
_entity.type
_entity.pdbx_description
1 polymer ?
#
loop_
_entity_poly.entity_id
_entity_poly.type
_entity_poly.pdbx_seq_one_letter_code
_entity_poly.pdbx_strand_id
1 'polypeptide(L)' 'MARTFKILSPTAILGYGFPEESFRKAMEASPDLIAVDAGSSDPGPHYLGAGKPFTDRAG' A
#
# COMPACT_ATOMS: atom_id res chain seq x y z
N MET A 1 -4.72 9.50 30.92
CA MET A 1 -4.69 9.76 29.47
C MET A 1 -4.54 8.43 28.75
N ALA A 2 -5.42 8.09 27.82
CA ALA A 2 -5.28 6.89 27.00
C ALA A 2 -4.16 7.12 25.97
N ARG A 3 -3.33 6.09 25.72
CA ARG A 3 -2.28 6.15 24.69
C ARG A 3 -2.93 6.14 23.30
N THR A 4 -2.54 7.07 22.43
CA THR A 4 -2.90 7.07 21.01
C THR A 4 -2.21 5.92 20.28
N PHE A 5 -2.92 5.24 19.38
CA PHE A 5 -2.37 4.19 18.51
C PHE A 5 -2.47 4.66 17.05
N LYS A 6 -1.33 4.78 16.36
CA LYS A 6 -1.23 5.31 14.99
C LYS A 6 -1.09 4.17 14.01
N ILE A 7 -1.95 4.16 13.00
CA ILE A 7 -1.93 3.17 11.92
C ILE A 7 -1.57 3.88 10.62
N LEU A 8 -0.59 3.34 9.89
CA LEU A 8 -0.23 3.77 8.54
C LEU A 8 -0.77 2.75 7.53
N SER A 9 -1.60 3.21 6.60
CA SER A 9 -2.02 2.46 5.42
C SER A 9 -1.38 3.09 4.18
N PRO A 10 -0.23 2.59 3.70
CA PRO A 10 0.54 3.26 2.66
C PRO A 10 -0.04 3.07 1.26
N THR A 11 -0.84 2.02 1.05
CA THR A 11 -1.51 1.71 -0.21
C THR A 11 -2.93 1.24 0.05
N ALA A 12 -3.76 1.19 -1.00
CA ALA A 12 -5.14 0.74 -0.92
C ALA A 12 -5.23 -0.78 -0.69
N ILE A 13 -4.42 -1.57 -1.38
CA ILE A 13 -4.43 -3.03 -1.36
C ILE A 13 -3.02 -3.59 -1.58
N LEU A 14 -2.74 -4.78 -1.04
CA LEU A 14 -1.43 -5.41 -1.15
C LEU A 14 -1.02 -5.59 -2.62
N GLY A 15 0.20 -5.17 -2.93
CA GLY A 15 0.77 -5.25 -4.30
C GLY A 15 0.58 -3.98 -5.13
N TYR A 16 -0.22 -3.01 -4.67
CA TYR A 16 -0.28 -1.70 -5.32
C TYR A 16 0.91 -0.83 -4.91
N GLY A 17 1.30 0.06 -5.81
CA GLY A 17 2.31 1.06 -5.54
C GLY A 17 1.89 2.07 -4.48
N PHE A 18 2.86 2.88 -4.07
CA PHE A 18 2.67 4.04 -3.22
C PHE A 18 3.83 5.03 -3.38
N PRO A 19 3.63 6.33 -3.16
CA PRO A 19 4.71 7.30 -3.20
C PRO A 19 5.69 7.12 -2.04
N GLU A 20 6.97 6.89 -2.33
CA GLU A 20 8.02 6.69 -1.31
C GLU A 20 8.18 7.92 -0.39
N GLU A 21 8.00 9.13 -0.93
CA GLU A 21 8.04 10.37 -0.15
C GLU A 21 6.92 10.41 0.90
N SER A 22 5.70 10.03 0.52
CA SER A 22 4.56 9.97 1.45
C SER A 22 4.80 8.94 2.55
N PHE A 23 5.36 7.78 2.18
CA PHE A 23 5.73 6.75 3.16
C PHE A 23 6.77 7.27 4.15
N ARG A 24 7.87 7.88 3.66
CA ARG A 24 8.92 8.47 4.53
C ARG A 24 8.35 9.50 5.49
N LYS A 25 7.52 10.41 5.01
CA LYS A 25 6.86 11.42 5.84
C LYS A 25 5.96 10.81 6.91
N ALA A 26 5.24 9.73 6.57
CA ALA A 26 4.41 9.03 7.55
C ALA A 26 5.25 8.30 8.62
N MET A 27 6.43 7.80 8.26
CA MET A 27 7.35 7.17 9.22
C MET A 27 7.90 8.15 10.26
N GLU A 28 8.04 9.44 9.94
CA GLU A 28 8.42 10.48 10.91
C GLU A 28 7.42 10.57 12.08
N ALA A 29 6.14 10.23 11.82
CA ALA A 29 5.12 10.18 12.86
C ALA A 29 5.23 8.95 13.76
N SER A 30 6.19 8.04 13.56
CA SER A 30 6.39 6.80 14.35
C SER A 30 5.10 5.99 14.51
N PRO A 31 4.55 5.42 13.41
CA PRO A 31 3.33 4.62 13.46
C PRO A 31 3.55 3.36 14.32
N ASP A 32 2.51 2.93 15.03
CA ASP A 32 2.53 1.72 15.85
C ASP A 32 2.25 0.46 15.01
N LEU A 33 1.58 0.63 13.87
CA LEU A 33 1.24 -0.43 12.93
C LEU A 33 1.27 0.10 11.50
N ILE A 34 1.85 -0.69 10.59
CA ILE A 34 1.65 -0.53 9.16
C ILE A 34 0.73 -1.66 8.72
N ALA A 35 -0.41 -1.32 8.14
CA ALA A 35 -1.43 -2.27 7.71
C ALA A 35 -1.82 -2.00 6.26
N VAL A 36 -2.14 -3.06 5.52
CA VAL A 36 -2.64 -2.98 4.15
C VAL A 36 -3.79 -3.98 4.00
N ASP A 37 -4.74 -3.66 3.12
CA ASP A 37 -5.77 -4.62 2.75
C ASP A 37 -5.14 -5.79 1.99
N ALA A 38 -5.41 -7.02 2.41
CA ALA A 38 -4.96 -8.24 1.76
C ALA A 38 -5.99 -8.80 0.77
N GLY A 39 -7.04 -8.04 0.47
CA GLY A 39 -7.96 -8.33 -0.62
C GLY A 39 -7.22 -8.54 -1.94
N SER A 40 -7.86 -9.26 -2.86
CA SER A 40 -7.38 -9.39 -4.22
C SER A 40 -8.54 -9.14 -5.17
N SER A 41 -8.35 -8.20 -6.09
CA SER A 41 -9.21 -8.02 -7.24
C SER A 41 -8.41 -8.49 -8.46
N ASP A 42 -8.90 -9.52 -9.16
CA ASP A 42 -8.29 -9.96 -10.41
C ASP A 42 -8.57 -8.89 -11.49
N PRO A 43 -7.55 -8.22 -12.05
CA PRO A 43 -7.74 -7.25 -13.14
C PRO A 43 -8.09 -7.92 -14.47
N GLY A 44 -8.22 -9.26 -14.49
CA GLY A 44 -8.53 -10.08 -15.64
C GLY A 44 -7.29 -10.62 -16.34
N PRO A 45 -7.48 -11.49 -17.34
CA PRO A 45 -6.39 -12.27 -17.95
C PRO A 45 -5.39 -11.43 -18.76
N HIS A 46 -5.71 -10.17 -19.06
CA HIS A 46 -4.90 -9.31 -19.92
C HIS A 46 -3.46 -9.15 -19.40
N TYR A 47 -3.30 -8.81 -18.12
CA TYR A 47 -1.99 -8.50 -17.52
C TYR A 47 -1.09 -9.74 -17.42
N LEU A 48 -1.68 -10.90 -17.13
CA LEU A 48 -1.00 -12.20 -17.19
C LEU A 48 -0.53 -12.52 -18.61
N GLY A 49 -1.40 -12.33 -19.62
CA GLY A 49 -1.06 -12.59 -21.02
C GLY A 49 -0.04 -11.61 -21.61
N ALA A 50 -0.01 -10.37 -21.13
CA ALA A 50 0.92 -9.34 -21.59
C ALA A 50 2.30 -9.38 -20.90
N GLY A 51 2.46 -10.16 -19.81
CA GLY A 51 3.66 -10.17 -18.98
C GLY A 51 3.94 -8.81 -18.33
N LYS A 52 2.90 -7.99 -18.14
CA LYS A 52 2.99 -6.64 -17.56
C LYS A 52 2.23 -6.61 -16.24
N PRO A 53 2.82 -6.07 -15.16
CA PRO A 53 2.09 -5.85 -13.92
C PRO A 53 0.85 -4.98 -14.12
N PHE A 54 -0.19 -5.23 -13.31
CA PHE A 54 -1.40 -4.43 -13.29
C PHE A 54 -1.16 -3.01 -12.77
N THR A 55 -0.36 -2.90 -11.72
CA THR A 55 0.01 -1.68 -11.05
C THR A 55 1.49 -1.36 -11.25
N ASP A 56 1.85 -0.09 -11.12
CA ASP A 56 3.24 0.33 -11.02
C ASP A 56 3.65 0.52 -9.54
N ARG A 57 4.88 0.99 -9.32
CA ARG A 57 5.43 1.18 -7.96
C ARG A 57 4.95 2.46 -7.29
N ALA A 58 4.51 3.45 -8.06
CA ALA A 58 4.09 4.76 -7.55
C ALA A 58 2.61 4.76 -7.12
N GLY A 59 1.80 3.85 -7.69
CA GLY A 59 0.38 3.69 -7.39
C GLY A 59 -0.49 4.18 -8.54
#